data_AF-A0A933XZH6-F1
#
_entry.id   AF-A0A933XZH6-F1
#
_cell.length_a   1.000
_cell.length_b   1.000
_cell.length_c   1.000
_cell.angle_alpha   90.00
_cell.angle_beta   90.00
_cell.angle_gamma   90.00
#
_symmetry.space_group_name_H-M   'P 1'
#
loop_
_entity.id
_entity.type
_entity.pdbx_description
1 polymer ?
#
loop_
_entity_poly.entity_id
_entity_poly.type
_entity_poly.pdbx_seq_one_letter_code
_entity_poly.pdbx_strand_id
1 'polypeptide(L)'
;MKTTACLAALATFLIAPSAFAQAVPDAGPDQTVAASSPATLAGQVTNRSPLDWWTADGNGATENRIVKCDANGIVAAVGPLFNHDNPTEIFGWPSDLVYIGSTVWGIESLKRYLYTVDPNTGECFPVGPQNTWQDVYSLAYDEAGDRLWGVDLLKKKLLRFNRTTGVVTALPSSMSGWQLMRSLAYEDTTGWLYSIDQNTNKMVRIDPATGAATFYRQMTIDPSYRIEELHFWHGKMYASKGYLDGSGALVGHRLSEVDMLNGTYTDISPYIDDVSPHALVINSLPEAYRWTQDSGPATASFSNPTDLAATVTFPVDGTYVLRLTVDNWPTPASDTLTITVGVDACPDDPNKTEPGACGCGVPDTDTDGDGTPDCNDACPNDPAKLAPGDCGCGVPDTDTDGDGTPDCNDACPNDPAKLAPG
;
A
#
# COMPACT_ATOMS: atom_id res chain seq x y z
N MET A 1 -44.95 15.97 33.54
CA MET A 1 -43.98 15.43 34.52
C MET A 1 -43.96 13.91 34.32
N LYS A 2 -42.92 13.23 33.84
CA LYS A 2 -41.47 13.49 33.78
C LYS A 2 -40.95 13.06 32.40
N THR A 3 -40.15 13.90 31.79
CA THR A 3 -39.26 13.59 30.66
C THR A 3 -38.09 12.78 31.18
N THR A 4 -37.97 11.51 30.79
CA THR A 4 -36.74 10.73 30.97
C THR A 4 -36.03 10.76 29.63
N ALA A 5 -35.10 11.70 29.46
CA ALA A 5 -34.15 11.68 28.37
C ALA A 5 -33.22 10.48 28.60
N CYS A 6 -33.34 9.47 27.75
CA CYS A 6 -32.31 8.45 27.62
C CYS A 6 -31.13 9.16 26.94
N LEU A 7 -30.08 9.43 27.71
CA LEU A 7 -28.82 9.93 27.19
C LEU A 7 -28.26 8.81 26.30
N ALA A 8 -28.56 8.85 25.01
CA ALA A 8 -27.82 8.08 24.04
C ALA A 8 -26.36 8.48 24.20
N ALA A 9 -25.52 7.55 24.63
CA ALA A 9 -24.09 7.71 24.57
C ALA A 9 -23.76 8.01 23.11
N LEU A 10 -23.52 9.29 22.78
CA LEU A 10 -22.71 9.63 21.63
C LEU A 10 -21.36 8.99 21.92
N ALA A 11 -21.16 7.78 21.43
CA ALA A 11 -19.85 7.37 20.99
C ALA A 11 -19.51 8.32 19.83
N THR A 12 -19.06 9.53 20.17
CA THR A 12 -18.12 10.22 19.31
C THR A 12 -17.02 9.21 19.06
N PHE A 13 -17.05 8.58 17.88
CA PHE A 13 -15.83 8.20 17.19
C PHE A 13 -15.05 9.51 17.01
N LEU A 14 -14.40 9.95 18.09
CA LEU A 14 -13.12 10.60 17.97
C LEU A 14 -12.28 9.51 17.33
N ILE A 15 -12.25 9.51 16.00
CA ILE A 15 -11.09 9.05 15.27
C ILE A 15 -9.98 9.84 15.94
N ALA A 16 -9.25 9.21 16.88
CA ALA A 16 -7.94 9.72 17.26
C ALA A 16 -7.29 10.07 15.94
N PRO A 17 -6.80 11.32 15.73
CA PRO A 17 -6.36 11.76 14.41
C PRO A 17 -5.50 10.61 13.89
N SER A 18 -6.00 9.91 12.88
CA SER A 18 -5.26 8.81 12.29
C SER A 18 -3.94 9.45 11.95
N ALA A 19 -2.88 9.03 12.63
CA ALA A 19 -1.58 9.63 12.40
C ALA A 19 -1.36 9.46 10.91
N PHE A 20 -1.32 10.56 10.17
CA PHE A 20 -1.19 10.50 8.71
C PHE A 20 0.04 9.67 8.38
N ALA A 21 -0.02 8.85 7.33
CA ALA A 21 1.10 8.00 7.00
C ALA A 21 2.36 8.85 6.82
N GLN A 22 3.48 8.44 7.39
CA GLN A 22 4.72 9.20 7.31
C GLN A 22 5.75 8.42 6.53
N ALA A 23 6.33 9.07 5.52
CA ALA A 23 7.53 8.58 4.86
C ALA A 23 8.73 8.77 5.81
N VAL A 24 9.47 7.70 6.06
CA VAL A 24 10.67 7.71 6.90
C VAL A 24 11.78 6.99 6.15
N PRO A 25 12.70 7.70 5.47
CA PRO A 25 13.97 7.13 5.00
C PRO A 25 14.73 6.51 6.18
N ASP A 26 15.45 5.41 5.98
CA ASP A 26 16.12 4.67 7.08
C ASP A 26 17.21 5.46 7.82
N ALA A 27 17.71 6.55 7.25
CA ALA A 27 18.60 7.45 7.97
C ALA A 27 17.82 8.40 8.90
N GLY A 28 16.51 8.56 8.74
CA GLY A 28 15.71 9.59 9.40
C GLY A 28 15.79 10.95 8.69
N PRO A 29 15.05 11.96 9.20
CA PRO A 29 15.00 13.28 8.59
C PRO A 29 16.38 13.95 8.58
N ASP A 30 16.68 14.67 7.50
CA ASP A 30 17.85 15.55 7.33
C ASP A 30 19.23 14.88 7.46
N GLN A 31 19.33 13.55 7.34
CA GLN A 31 20.62 12.86 7.42
C GLN A 31 21.41 12.87 6.11
N THR A 32 22.73 12.94 6.25
CA THR A 32 23.71 12.73 5.19
C THR A 32 24.39 11.38 5.38
N VAL A 33 24.29 10.50 4.38
CA VAL A 33 24.90 9.16 4.41
C VAL A 33 25.96 9.07 3.32
N ALA A 34 27.17 8.64 3.68
CA ALA A 34 28.19 8.27 2.70
C ALA A 34 27.86 6.88 2.13
N ALA A 35 27.86 6.73 0.80
CA ALA A 35 27.50 5.46 0.16
C ALA A 35 28.36 5.15 -1.07
N SER A 36 28.55 3.85 -1.32
CA SER A 36 29.05 3.32 -2.59
C SER A 36 27.98 3.38 -3.68
N SER A 37 28.37 3.26 -4.94
CA SER A 37 27.45 3.07 -6.07
C SER A 37 27.58 1.64 -6.61
N PRO A 38 26.52 0.81 -6.60
CA PRO A 38 25.17 1.10 -6.13
C PRO A 38 25.04 1.15 -4.59
N ALA A 39 24.00 1.82 -4.11
CA ALA A 39 23.59 1.86 -2.70
C ALA A 39 22.20 1.22 -2.53
N THR A 40 21.94 0.63 -1.37
CA THR A 40 20.60 0.17 -0.99
C THR A 40 19.92 1.27 -0.18
N LEU A 41 18.78 1.74 -0.67
CA LEU A 41 17.85 2.54 0.10
C LEU A 41 16.96 1.61 0.89
N ALA A 42 16.67 2.01 2.11
CA ALA A 42 15.57 1.44 2.86
C ALA A 42 14.75 2.61 3.40
N GLY A 43 13.43 2.45 3.32
CA GLY A 43 12.47 3.42 3.81
C GLY A 43 11.33 2.70 4.50
N GLN A 44 10.58 3.44 5.28
CA GLN A 44 9.42 2.96 6.01
C GLN A 44 8.26 3.91 5.76
N VAL A 45 7.06 3.35 5.74
CA VAL A 45 5.82 4.12 5.84
C VAL A 45 5.18 3.73 7.16
N THR A 46 5.24 4.65 8.13
CA THR A 46 4.61 4.44 9.44
C THR A 46 3.17 4.95 9.40
N ASN A 47 2.32 4.39 10.28
CA ASN A 47 0.89 4.74 10.36
C ASN A 47 0.12 4.58 9.03
N ARG A 48 0.54 3.61 8.22
CA ARG A 48 -0.15 3.28 6.97
C ARG A 48 -1.56 2.77 7.26
N SER A 49 -2.53 3.22 6.48
CA SER A 49 -3.90 2.73 6.56
C SER A 49 -3.96 1.22 6.22
N PRO A 50 -4.77 0.43 6.92
CA PRO A 50 -5.00 -0.95 6.52
C PRO A 50 -5.78 -1.01 5.21
N LEU A 51 -5.72 -2.15 4.52
CA LEU A 51 -6.67 -2.46 3.48
C LEU A 51 -7.97 -2.92 4.14
N ASP A 52 -9.04 -2.13 4.02
CA ASP A 52 -10.39 -2.45 4.53
C ASP A 52 -11.44 -1.99 3.51
N TRP A 53 -12.25 -2.94 3.05
CA TRP A 53 -13.26 -2.70 2.04
C TRP A 53 -14.37 -3.74 2.12
N TRP A 54 -15.58 -3.38 1.73
CA TRP A 54 -16.79 -4.18 1.84
C TRP A 54 -17.43 -4.41 0.47
N THR A 55 -18.10 -5.55 0.34
CA THR A 55 -18.99 -5.86 -0.79
C THR A 55 -20.31 -6.42 -0.27
N ALA A 56 -21.34 -6.43 -1.11
CA ALA A 56 -22.51 -7.27 -0.91
C ALA A 56 -22.30 -8.58 -1.67
N ASP A 57 -22.48 -9.71 -1.00
CA ASP A 57 -22.54 -11.02 -1.63
C ASP A 57 -24.01 -11.36 -1.93
N GLY A 58 -24.32 -11.57 -3.21
CA GLY A 58 -25.68 -11.67 -3.72
C GLY A 58 -25.93 -12.90 -4.58
N ASN A 59 -25.39 -14.07 -4.24
CA ASN A 59 -25.59 -15.28 -5.04
C ASN A 59 -27.00 -15.91 -4.95
N GLY A 60 -27.90 -15.42 -4.06
CA GLY A 60 -29.26 -15.94 -3.92
C GLY A 60 -29.83 -15.94 -2.50
N ALA A 61 -30.97 -16.63 -2.32
CA ALA A 61 -31.88 -16.50 -1.17
C ALA A 61 -31.32 -16.80 0.23
N THR A 62 -30.11 -17.36 0.36
CA THR A 62 -29.53 -17.78 1.64
C THR A 62 -28.31 -16.96 2.09
N GLU A 63 -27.65 -16.22 1.20
CA GLU A 63 -26.34 -15.61 1.49
C GLU A 63 -26.28 -14.11 1.18
N ASN A 64 -27.43 -13.44 0.98
CA ASN A 64 -27.51 -11.99 0.83
C ASN A 64 -26.92 -11.29 2.05
N ARG A 65 -25.62 -10.94 2.02
CA ARG A 65 -24.87 -10.45 3.19
C ARG A 65 -23.91 -9.35 2.80
N ILE A 66 -23.60 -8.48 3.75
CA ILE A 66 -22.43 -7.59 3.66
C ILE A 66 -21.21 -8.43 4.03
N VAL A 67 -20.20 -8.43 3.18
CA VAL A 67 -18.90 -9.06 3.42
C VAL A 67 -17.89 -7.95 3.65
N LYS A 68 -17.17 -8.02 4.77
CA LYS A 68 -16.07 -7.13 5.14
C LYS A 68 -14.76 -7.87 4.90
N CYS A 69 -13.83 -7.20 4.24
CA CYS A 69 -12.61 -7.80 3.73
C CYS A 69 -11.38 -6.98 4.13
N ASP A 70 -10.26 -7.66 4.34
CA ASP A 70 -8.96 -7.04 4.58
C ASP A 70 -7.87 -7.60 3.64
N ALA A 71 -6.61 -7.30 3.93
CA ALA A 71 -5.45 -7.85 3.20
C ALA A 71 -5.30 -9.38 3.29
N ASN A 72 -5.97 -10.04 4.23
CA ASN A 72 -5.94 -11.48 4.46
C ASN A 72 -7.17 -12.21 3.88
N GLY A 73 -8.18 -11.48 3.40
CA GLY A 73 -9.41 -12.04 2.81
C GLY A 73 -10.67 -11.61 3.57
N ILE A 74 -11.64 -12.51 3.72
CA ILE A 74 -12.88 -12.22 4.45
C ILE A 74 -12.58 -12.18 5.96
N VAL A 75 -12.93 -11.08 6.61
CA VAL A 75 -12.80 -10.95 8.08
C VAL A 75 -14.12 -11.02 8.81
N ALA A 76 -15.22 -10.61 8.17
CA ALA A 76 -16.55 -10.70 8.76
C ALA A 76 -17.63 -10.73 7.67
N ALA A 77 -18.76 -11.36 7.97
CA ALA A 77 -19.97 -11.28 7.17
C ALA A 77 -21.16 -10.90 8.06
N VAL A 78 -22.05 -10.07 7.53
CA VAL A 78 -23.24 -9.56 8.22
C VAL A 78 -24.46 -9.82 7.35
N GLY A 79 -25.35 -10.70 7.80
CA GLY A 79 -26.56 -11.07 7.07
C GLY A 79 -27.16 -12.40 7.53
N PRO A 80 -28.27 -12.85 6.91
CA PRO A 80 -28.86 -12.30 5.68
C PRO A 80 -29.44 -10.89 5.86
N LEU A 81 -29.47 -10.09 4.81
CA LEU A 81 -30.09 -8.77 4.81
C LEU A 81 -31.62 -8.92 4.90
N PHE A 82 -32.23 -8.59 6.04
CA PHE A 82 -33.68 -8.82 6.26
C PHE A 82 -34.45 -7.52 6.52
N ASN A 83 -35.73 -7.54 6.19
CA ASN A 83 -36.64 -6.42 6.42
C ASN A 83 -36.91 -6.23 7.91
N HIS A 84 -36.71 -5.02 8.45
CA HIS A 84 -37.06 -4.66 9.82
C HIS A 84 -38.53 -4.98 10.15
N ASP A 85 -39.45 -4.57 9.27
CA ASP A 85 -40.89 -4.72 9.50
C ASP A 85 -41.37 -6.17 9.32
N ASN A 86 -40.56 -7.00 8.65
CA ASN A 86 -40.84 -8.42 8.42
C ASN A 86 -39.53 -9.23 8.40
N PRO A 87 -39.00 -9.65 9.56
CA PRO A 87 -37.70 -10.33 9.64
C PRO A 87 -37.61 -11.69 8.93
N THR A 88 -38.73 -12.24 8.49
CA THR A 88 -38.76 -13.45 7.64
C THR A 88 -38.54 -13.15 6.15
N GLU A 89 -38.64 -11.86 5.78
CA GLU A 89 -38.42 -11.37 4.44
C GLU A 89 -36.97 -10.92 4.29
N ILE A 90 -36.20 -11.73 3.57
CA ILE A 90 -34.87 -11.35 3.11
C ILE A 90 -35.04 -10.30 2.00
N PHE A 91 -34.30 -9.20 2.10
CA PHE A 91 -34.08 -8.30 0.96
C PHE A 91 -33.29 -9.09 -0.08
N GLY A 92 -33.99 -9.48 -1.16
CA GLY A 92 -33.39 -10.24 -2.25
C GLY A 92 -32.28 -9.43 -2.92
N TRP A 93 -31.30 -10.13 -3.49
CA TRP A 93 -30.19 -9.60 -4.29
C TRP A 93 -29.85 -8.12 -4.03
N PRO A 94 -29.08 -7.82 -2.95
CA PRO A 94 -28.57 -6.47 -2.71
C PRO A 94 -27.87 -6.00 -3.97
N SER A 95 -28.49 -5.04 -4.67
CA SER A 95 -28.08 -4.75 -6.04
C SER A 95 -26.87 -3.84 -6.08
N ASP A 96 -26.78 -2.90 -5.13
CA ASP A 96 -25.58 -2.15 -4.77
C ASP A 96 -25.74 -1.52 -3.37
N LEU A 97 -24.61 -1.15 -2.75
CA LEU A 97 -24.50 -0.49 -1.46
C LEU A 97 -23.54 0.70 -1.53
N VAL A 98 -23.91 1.80 -0.88
CA VAL A 98 -23.03 2.97 -0.70
C VAL A 98 -23.01 3.41 0.76
N TYR A 99 -21.86 3.94 1.21
CA TYR A 99 -21.73 4.55 2.52
C TYR A 99 -22.06 6.04 2.43
N ILE A 100 -22.92 6.52 3.33
CA ILE A 100 -23.24 7.94 3.44
C ILE A 100 -23.19 8.35 4.91
N GLY A 101 -22.19 9.14 5.28
CA GLY A 101 -21.95 9.48 6.69
C GLY A 101 -21.55 8.24 7.47
N SER A 102 -22.45 7.71 8.30
CA SER A 102 -22.26 6.46 9.07
C SER A 102 -23.30 5.38 8.73
N THR A 103 -24.05 5.57 7.64
CA THR A 103 -25.18 4.73 7.27
C THR A 103 -24.92 4.09 5.93
N VAL A 104 -25.15 2.77 5.84
CA VAL A 104 -25.12 2.05 4.57
C VAL A 104 -26.49 2.22 3.91
N TRP A 105 -26.49 2.66 2.65
CA TRP A 105 -27.67 2.75 1.81
C TRP A 105 -27.60 1.67 0.74
N GLY A 106 -28.72 1.07 0.43
CA GLY A 106 -28.84 0.06 -0.60
C GLY A 106 -30.09 0.20 -1.42
N ILE A 107 -30.09 -0.46 -2.56
CA ILE A 107 -31.27 -0.60 -3.42
C ILE A 107 -31.62 -2.07 -3.58
N GLU A 108 -32.93 -2.31 -3.68
CA GLU A 108 -33.47 -3.62 -4.02
C GLU A 108 -34.09 -3.52 -5.41
N SER A 109 -33.42 -4.08 -6.42
CA SER A 109 -33.92 -4.22 -7.80
C SER A 109 -35.31 -4.81 -7.91
N LEU A 110 -35.59 -5.93 -7.23
CA LEU A 110 -36.81 -6.68 -7.46
C LEU A 110 -38.00 -5.99 -6.79
N LYS A 111 -37.80 -5.56 -5.53
CA LYS A 111 -38.85 -4.88 -4.77
C LYS A 111 -38.94 -3.38 -5.03
N ARG A 112 -37.93 -2.77 -5.64
CA ARG A 112 -37.88 -1.35 -6.05
C ARG A 112 -37.93 -0.38 -4.87
N TYR A 113 -37.21 -0.71 -3.81
CA TYR A 113 -37.05 0.15 -2.65
C TYR A 113 -35.61 0.65 -2.54
N LEU A 114 -35.48 1.89 -2.10
CA LEU A 114 -34.29 2.38 -1.42
C LEU A 114 -34.40 1.92 0.04
N TYR A 115 -33.31 1.51 0.65
CA TYR A 115 -33.29 1.15 2.07
C TYR A 115 -31.97 1.55 2.72
N THR A 116 -31.96 1.63 4.05
CA THR A 116 -30.74 1.70 4.85
C THR A 116 -30.46 0.36 5.51
N VAL A 117 -29.19 0.04 5.74
CA VAL A 117 -28.76 -1.19 6.43
C VAL A 117 -28.03 -0.83 7.71
N ASP A 118 -28.35 -1.51 8.80
CA ASP A 118 -27.46 -1.57 9.96
C ASP A 118 -26.29 -2.52 9.64
N PRO A 119 -25.05 -2.00 9.50
CA PRO A 119 -23.90 -2.79 9.09
C PRO A 119 -23.37 -3.75 10.15
N ASN A 120 -24.02 -3.84 11.32
CA ASN A 120 -23.69 -4.78 12.39
C ASN A 120 -24.70 -5.94 12.47
N THR A 121 -25.96 -5.69 12.12
CA THR A 121 -27.04 -6.68 12.27
C THR A 121 -27.57 -7.19 10.94
N GLY A 122 -27.37 -6.45 9.84
CA GLY A 122 -27.96 -6.74 8.53
C GLY A 122 -29.42 -6.32 8.41
N GLU A 123 -29.96 -5.62 9.42
CA GLU A 123 -31.33 -5.15 9.43
C GLU A 123 -31.53 -4.00 8.43
N CYS A 124 -32.53 -4.15 7.55
CA CYS A 124 -32.83 -3.22 6.47
C CYS A 124 -34.11 -2.44 6.74
N PHE A 125 -34.05 -1.12 6.55
CA PHE A 125 -35.18 -0.20 6.74
C PHE A 125 -35.57 0.44 5.40
N PRO A 126 -36.78 0.18 4.86
CA PRO A 126 -37.24 0.82 3.64
C PRO A 126 -37.29 2.35 3.78
N VAL A 127 -36.88 3.06 2.73
CA VAL A 127 -36.94 4.53 2.66
C VAL A 127 -37.90 4.93 1.56
N GLY A 128 -39.04 5.49 1.97
CA GLY A 128 -40.07 5.98 1.07
C GLY A 128 -40.91 4.86 0.42
N PRO A 129 -41.70 5.21 -0.61
CA PRO A 129 -42.62 4.27 -1.24
C PRO A 129 -41.90 3.30 -2.18
N GLN A 130 -42.62 2.25 -2.58
CA GLN A 130 -42.21 1.42 -3.70
C GLN A 130 -42.13 2.27 -4.97
N ASN A 131 -41.05 2.15 -5.70
CA ASN A 131 -40.83 2.96 -6.89
C ASN A 131 -41.20 2.21 -8.19
N THR A 132 -41.14 2.95 -9.30
CA THR A 132 -41.48 2.44 -10.64
C THR A 132 -40.27 2.12 -11.52
N TRP A 133 -39.04 2.35 -11.06
CA TRP A 133 -37.82 1.97 -11.77
C TRP A 133 -37.72 0.46 -11.92
N GLN A 134 -36.98 0.03 -12.94
CA GLN A 134 -36.87 -1.39 -13.31
C GLN A 134 -35.40 -1.71 -13.54
N ASP A 135 -34.88 -2.72 -12.85
CA ASP A 135 -33.49 -3.19 -13.00
C ASP A 135 -32.43 -2.11 -12.70
N VAL A 136 -32.40 -1.62 -11.46
CA VAL A 136 -31.35 -0.69 -10.99
C VAL A 136 -30.32 -1.46 -10.18
N TYR A 137 -29.12 -1.60 -10.73
CA TYR A 137 -28.04 -2.42 -10.16
C TYR A 137 -26.86 -1.62 -9.62
N SER A 138 -26.93 -0.29 -9.62
CA SER A 138 -25.81 0.55 -9.21
C SER A 138 -26.28 1.79 -8.49
N LEU A 139 -25.43 2.25 -7.57
CA LEU A 139 -25.56 3.45 -6.79
C LEU A 139 -24.25 4.23 -6.79
N ALA A 140 -24.36 5.55 -6.92
CA ALA A 140 -23.23 6.43 -6.69
C ALA A 140 -23.67 7.62 -5.85
N TYR A 141 -22.83 8.03 -4.90
CA TYR A 141 -23.11 9.15 -4.03
C TYR A 141 -22.17 10.32 -4.30
N ASP A 142 -22.78 11.49 -4.47
CA ASP A 142 -22.12 12.80 -4.52
C ASP A 142 -22.30 13.44 -3.14
N GLU A 143 -21.22 13.47 -2.35
CA GLU A 143 -21.25 13.98 -0.98
C GLU A 143 -21.49 15.48 -0.92
N ALA A 144 -20.80 16.25 -1.76
CA ALA A 144 -20.88 17.71 -1.77
C ALA A 144 -22.30 18.20 -2.16
N GLY A 145 -22.95 17.47 -3.06
CA GLY A 145 -24.28 17.78 -3.55
C GLY A 145 -25.44 17.15 -2.77
N ASP A 146 -25.15 16.19 -1.88
CA ASP A 146 -26.10 15.25 -1.29
C ASP A 146 -27.01 14.59 -2.34
N ARG A 147 -26.40 13.93 -3.34
CA ARG A 147 -27.13 13.33 -4.46
C ARG A 147 -26.78 11.86 -4.57
N LEU A 148 -27.81 11.03 -4.49
CA LEU A 148 -27.71 9.60 -4.75
C LEU A 148 -28.21 9.31 -6.16
N TRP A 149 -27.39 8.63 -6.94
CA TRP A 149 -27.61 8.31 -8.34
C TRP A 149 -27.77 6.81 -8.51
N GLY A 150 -28.41 6.39 -9.61
CA GLY A 150 -28.41 4.99 -10.04
C GLY A 150 -28.82 4.88 -11.51
N VAL A 151 -28.58 3.73 -12.13
CA VAL A 151 -28.93 3.51 -13.55
C VAL A 151 -30.07 2.52 -13.67
N ASP A 152 -31.18 2.95 -14.29
CA ASP A 152 -32.28 2.06 -14.70
C ASP A 152 -31.89 1.40 -16.03
N LEU A 153 -31.49 0.13 -15.96
CA LEU A 153 -31.01 -0.61 -17.14
C LEU A 153 -32.12 -0.89 -18.14
N LEU A 154 -33.38 -0.98 -17.71
CA LEU A 154 -34.46 -1.30 -18.63
C LEU A 154 -34.94 -0.03 -19.37
N LYS A 155 -35.16 1.05 -18.62
CA LYS A 155 -35.60 2.35 -19.17
C LYS A 155 -34.46 3.13 -19.81
N LYS A 156 -33.21 2.72 -19.59
CA LYS A 156 -31.99 3.36 -20.09
C LYS A 156 -31.89 4.81 -19.61
N LYS A 157 -31.99 5.00 -18.29
CA LYS A 157 -32.03 6.32 -17.65
C LYS A 157 -31.10 6.40 -16.45
N LEU A 158 -30.42 7.54 -16.33
CA LEU A 158 -29.91 7.96 -15.02
C LEU A 158 -31.09 8.33 -14.13
N LEU A 159 -31.03 7.90 -12.88
CA LEU A 159 -31.97 8.18 -11.83
C LEU A 159 -31.29 9.02 -10.75
N ARG A 160 -32.06 9.92 -10.15
CA ARG A 160 -31.69 10.65 -8.93
C ARG A 160 -32.65 10.30 -7.82
N PHE A 161 -32.12 9.83 -6.70
CA PHE A 161 -32.85 9.45 -5.51
C PHE A 161 -32.88 10.62 -4.53
N ASN A 162 -34.06 10.98 -4.05
CA ASN A 162 -34.19 11.85 -2.89
C ASN A 162 -34.11 10.98 -1.63
N ARG A 163 -33.00 11.08 -0.89
CA ARG A 163 -32.75 10.23 0.29
C ARG A 163 -33.72 10.51 1.45
N THR A 164 -34.33 11.69 1.52
CA THR A 164 -35.31 12.03 2.57
C THR A 164 -36.67 11.40 2.31
N THR A 165 -37.10 11.35 1.05
CA THR A 165 -38.47 10.91 0.68
C THR A 165 -38.52 9.54 0.01
N GLY A 166 -37.38 9.01 -0.44
CA GLY A 166 -37.28 7.81 -1.28
C GLY A 166 -37.79 7.99 -2.72
N VAL A 167 -38.22 9.19 -3.09
CA VAL A 167 -38.75 9.48 -4.43
C VAL A 167 -37.61 9.53 -5.45
N VAL A 168 -37.82 8.89 -6.59
CA VAL A 168 -36.84 8.79 -7.67
C VAL A 168 -37.26 9.62 -8.88
N THR A 169 -36.33 10.42 -9.40
CA THR A 169 -36.51 11.23 -10.62
C THR A 169 -35.61 10.72 -11.74
N ALA A 170 -36.17 10.44 -12.91
CA ALA A 170 -35.39 10.09 -14.10
C ALA A 170 -34.90 11.34 -14.84
N LEU A 171 -33.65 11.30 -15.32
CA LEU A 171 -33.02 12.40 -16.03
C LEU A 171 -33.44 12.42 -17.52
N PRO A 172 -33.36 13.59 -18.20
CA PRO A 172 -33.99 13.78 -19.50
C PRO A 172 -33.35 12.97 -20.64
N SER A 173 -32.03 12.80 -20.65
CA SER A 173 -31.33 12.07 -21.73
C SER A 173 -31.57 10.57 -21.66
N SER A 174 -31.52 9.90 -22.82
CA SER A 174 -31.57 8.43 -22.92
C SER A 174 -30.16 7.86 -22.97
N MET A 175 -29.97 6.68 -22.38
CA MET A 175 -28.73 5.89 -22.41
C MET A 175 -28.83 4.69 -23.34
N SER A 176 -29.77 4.68 -24.30
CA SER A 176 -30.08 3.50 -25.14
C SER A 176 -28.92 2.95 -25.97
N GLY A 177 -27.82 3.70 -26.13
CA GLY A 177 -26.58 3.22 -26.75
C GLY A 177 -25.75 2.27 -25.87
N TRP A 178 -26.09 2.11 -24.59
CA TRP A 178 -25.34 1.38 -23.59
C TRP A 178 -26.24 0.34 -22.91
N GLN A 179 -25.85 -0.93 -22.94
CA GLN A 179 -26.79 -2.02 -22.66
C GLN A 179 -26.75 -2.50 -21.22
N LEU A 180 -25.56 -2.65 -20.65
CA LEU A 180 -25.32 -3.29 -19.35
C LEU A 180 -24.38 -2.44 -18.47
N MET A 181 -24.84 -1.23 -18.14
CA MET A 181 -24.16 -0.30 -17.22
C MET A 181 -24.48 -0.65 -15.76
N ARG A 182 -23.87 -1.73 -15.27
CA ARG A 182 -24.18 -2.31 -13.95
C ARG A 182 -23.41 -1.72 -12.78
N SER A 183 -22.41 -0.90 -13.03
CA SER A 183 -21.65 -0.18 -12.02
C SER A 183 -21.87 1.32 -12.13
N LEU A 184 -21.63 2.07 -11.05
CA LEU A 184 -21.70 3.53 -11.09
C LEU A 184 -20.80 4.14 -10.02
N ALA A 185 -19.92 5.06 -10.41
CA ALA A 185 -19.11 5.84 -9.47
C ALA A 185 -19.21 7.33 -9.76
N TYR A 186 -19.22 8.16 -8.72
CA TYR A 186 -19.17 9.62 -8.84
C TYR A 186 -17.76 10.13 -8.56
N GLU A 187 -17.25 11.03 -9.40
CA GLU A 187 -15.96 11.68 -9.16
C GLU A 187 -16.16 13.13 -8.71
N ASP A 188 -15.79 13.45 -7.46
CA ASP A 188 -16.02 14.76 -6.87
C ASP A 188 -15.31 15.91 -7.59
N THR A 189 -14.09 15.67 -8.10
CA THR A 189 -13.26 16.73 -8.70
C THR A 189 -13.83 17.24 -10.01
N THR A 190 -14.30 16.34 -10.88
CA THR A 190 -14.84 16.71 -12.19
C THR A 190 -16.36 16.81 -12.20
N GLY A 191 -17.01 16.21 -11.20
CA GLY A 191 -18.47 16.11 -11.08
C GLY A 191 -19.09 15.14 -12.08
N TRP A 192 -18.34 14.26 -12.72
CA TRP A 192 -18.87 13.25 -13.64
C TRP A 192 -19.19 11.94 -12.94
N LEU A 193 -20.22 11.26 -13.43
CA LEU A 193 -20.48 9.86 -13.11
C LEU A 193 -19.78 8.97 -14.13
N TYR A 194 -19.32 7.80 -13.71
CA TYR A 194 -18.67 6.81 -14.55
C TYR A 194 -19.29 5.44 -14.38
N SER A 195 -19.35 4.68 -15.46
CA SER A 195 -19.87 3.31 -15.48
C SER A 195 -19.13 2.51 -16.55
N ILE A 196 -19.21 1.19 -16.47
CA ILE A 196 -18.72 0.29 -17.53
C ILE A 196 -19.91 -0.45 -18.14
N ASP A 197 -20.07 -0.33 -19.46
CA ASP A 197 -20.98 -1.17 -20.21
C ASP A 197 -20.36 -2.56 -20.40
N GLN A 198 -20.80 -3.52 -19.60
CA GLN A 198 -20.28 -4.89 -19.58
C GLN A 198 -20.46 -5.63 -20.93
N ASN A 199 -21.39 -5.17 -21.78
CA ASN A 199 -21.58 -5.76 -23.10
C ASN A 199 -20.47 -5.39 -24.10
N THR A 200 -19.86 -4.21 -23.95
CA THR A 200 -18.85 -3.69 -24.89
C THR A 200 -17.49 -3.45 -24.24
N ASN A 201 -17.37 -3.68 -22.93
CA ASN A 201 -16.22 -3.32 -22.10
C ASN A 201 -15.83 -1.84 -22.26
N LYS A 202 -16.81 -0.96 -22.48
CA LYS A 202 -16.56 0.47 -22.62
C LYS A 202 -16.91 1.18 -21.34
N MET A 203 -15.94 1.90 -20.80
CA MET A 203 -16.19 2.89 -19.79
C MET A 203 -16.86 4.11 -20.43
N VAL A 204 -17.89 4.59 -19.76
CA VAL A 204 -18.67 5.75 -20.14
C VAL A 204 -18.64 6.76 -19.01
N ARG A 205 -18.66 8.03 -19.39
CA ARG A 205 -18.92 9.13 -18.46
C ARG A 205 -20.33 9.67 -18.70
N ILE A 206 -21.01 10.04 -17.63
CA ILE A 206 -22.41 10.43 -17.62
C ILE A 206 -22.51 11.81 -16.99
N ASP A 207 -23.14 12.74 -17.71
CA ASP A 207 -23.43 14.08 -17.22
C ASP A 207 -24.55 13.99 -16.17
N PRO A 208 -24.33 14.33 -14.88
CA PRO A 208 -25.38 14.23 -13.88
C PRO A 208 -26.52 15.23 -14.07
N ALA A 209 -26.27 16.34 -14.79
CA ALA A 209 -27.31 17.35 -15.04
C ALA A 209 -28.33 16.87 -16.07
N THR A 210 -27.88 16.12 -17.09
CA THR A 210 -28.74 15.71 -18.21
C THR A 210 -29.00 14.21 -18.27
N GLY A 211 -28.15 13.39 -17.66
CA GLY A 211 -28.11 11.93 -17.81
C GLY A 211 -27.50 11.46 -19.12
N ALA A 212 -26.83 12.33 -19.88
CA ALA A 212 -26.22 11.96 -21.16
C ALA A 212 -24.96 11.13 -20.95
N ALA A 213 -24.94 9.90 -21.46
CA ALA A 213 -23.80 8.98 -21.37
C ALA A 213 -22.95 9.05 -22.65
N THR A 214 -21.65 9.26 -22.50
CA THR A 214 -20.67 9.35 -23.60
C THR A 214 -19.51 8.40 -23.39
N PHE A 215 -18.96 7.86 -24.49
CA PHE A 215 -17.77 7.02 -24.44
C PHE A 215 -16.60 7.77 -23.78
N TYR A 216 -15.89 7.09 -22.88
CA TYR A 216 -14.70 7.62 -22.24
C TYR A 216 -13.45 6.78 -22.55
N ARG A 217 -13.51 5.46 -22.31
CA ARG A 217 -12.36 4.56 -22.45
C ARG A 217 -12.78 3.14 -22.82
N GLN A 218 -12.00 2.49 -23.68
CA GLN A 218 -12.12 1.06 -23.90
C GLN A 218 -11.37 0.35 -22.77
N MET A 219 -12.05 -0.51 -22.04
CA MET A 219 -11.45 -1.34 -21.00
C MET A 219 -10.94 -2.64 -21.60
N THR A 220 -9.78 -3.09 -21.15
CA THR A 220 -9.23 -4.42 -21.41
C THR A 220 -9.64 -5.34 -20.27
N ILE A 221 -10.77 -6.01 -20.42
CA ILE A 221 -11.34 -6.92 -19.41
C ILE A 221 -11.22 -8.35 -19.94
N ASP A 222 -10.54 -9.21 -19.17
CA ASP A 222 -10.45 -10.63 -19.47
C ASP A 222 -11.86 -11.27 -19.36
N PRO A 223 -12.27 -12.13 -20.32
CA PRO A 223 -13.60 -12.74 -20.34
C PRO A 223 -13.97 -13.59 -19.11
N SER A 224 -12.99 -14.03 -18.32
CA SER A 224 -13.23 -14.73 -17.05
C SER A 224 -13.63 -13.80 -15.90
N TYR A 225 -13.67 -12.49 -16.13
CA TYR A 225 -14.06 -11.51 -15.11
C TYR A 225 -15.19 -10.61 -15.58
N ARG A 226 -15.86 -10.01 -14.60
CA ARG A 226 -16.83 -8.94 -14.79
C ARG A 226 -16.54 -7.85 -13.76
N ILE A 227 -16.67 -6.59 -14.18
CA ILE A 227 -16.61 -5.46 -13.24
C ILE A 227 -18.03 -5.24 -12.72
N GLU A 228 -18.25 -5.57 -11.45
CA GLU A 228 -19.56 -5.50 -10.82
C GLU A 228 -19.87 -4.09 -10.35
N GLU A 229 -18.91 -3.48 -9.65
CA GLU A 229 -19.10 -2.15 -9.08
C GLU A 229 -17.85 -1.29 -9.22
N LEU A 230 -18.04 0.03 -9.21
CA LEU A 230 -17.00 1.04 -9.25
C LEU A 230 -17.13 1.96 -8.04
N HIS A 231 -16.01 2.44 -7.53
CA HIS A 231 -15.99 3.41 -6.44
C HIS A 231 -14.79 4.34 -6.60
N PHE A 232 -15.01 5.65 -6.55
CA PHE A 232 -13.92 6.61 -6.41
C PHE A 232 -13.50 6.77 -4.95
N TRP A 233 -12.23 6.53 -4.65
CA TRP A 233 -11.65 6.77 -3.35
C TRP A 233 -10.40 7.63 -3.51
N HIS A 234 -10.36 8.79 -2.84
CA HIS A 234 -9.22 9.73 -2.87
C HIS A 234 -8.71 10.05 -4.28
N GLY A 235 -9.64 10.34 -5.21
CA GLY A 235 -9.32 10.72 -6.59
C GLY A 235 -8.92 9.57 -7.53
N LYS A 236 -8.93 8.32 -7.05
CA LYS A 236 -8.67 7.12 -7.86
C LYS A 236 -9.93 6.27 -7.99
N MET A 237 -10.09 5.60 -9.12
CA MET A 237 -11.19 4.66 -9.32
C MET A 237 -10.75 3.25 -8.93
N TYR A 238 -11.63 2.56 -8.22
CA TYR A 238 -11.49 1.17 -7.84
C TYR A 238 -12.68 0.38 -8.36
N ALA A 239 -12.47 -0.90 -8.57
CA ALA A 239 -13.46 -1.81 -9.09
C ALA A 239 -13.57 -3.05 -8.24
N SER A 240 -14.82 -3.51 -8.10
CA SER A 240 -15.13 -4.85 -7.66
C SER A 240 -15.08 -5.77 -8.86
N LYS A 241 -14.03 -6.59 -8.93
CA LYS A 241 -13.76 -7.51 -10.02
C LYS A 241 -14.26 -8.90 -9.65
N GLY A 242 -15.42 -9.26 -10.20
CA GLY A 242 -16.06 -10.55 -10.03
C GLY A 242 -15.48 -11.62 -10.94
N TYR A 243 -15.24 -12.81 -10.40
CA TYR A 243 -14.73 -13.97 -11.11
C TYR A 243 -15.88 -14.84 -11.61
N LEU A 244 -15.83 -15.22 -12.88
CA LEU A 244 -16.83 -16.04 -13.52
C LEU A 244 -16.37 -17.50 -13.59
N ASP A 245 -17.25 -18.42 -13.23
CA ASP A 245 -17.05 -19.84 -13.52
C ASP A 245 -17.37 -20.17 -14.98
N GLY A 246 -17.24 -21.46 -15.36
CA GLY A 246 -17.56 -21.93 -16.71
C GLY A 246 -19.03 -21.78 -17.12
N SER A 247 -19.93 -21.48 -16.18
CA SER A 247 -21.35 -21.18 -16.44
C SER A 247 -21.64 -19.68 -16.59
N GLY A 248 -20.66 -18.82 -16.27
CA GLY A 248 -20.83 -17.37 -16.21
C GLY A 248 -21.43 -16.88 -14.89
N ALA A 249 -21.46 -17.73 -13.85
CA ALA A 249 -21.85 -17.34 -12.51
C ALA A 249 -20.68 -16.71 -11.76
N LEU A 250 -20.97 -15.74 -10.89
CA LEU A 250 -19.96 -15.17 -10.02
C LEU A 250 -19.59 -16.16 -8.91
N VAL A 251 -18.30 -16.44 -8.78
CA VAL A 251 -17.77 -17.39 -7.79
C VAL A 251 -16.69 -16.81 -6.89
N GLY A 252 -16.24 -15.59 -7.19
CA GLY A 252 -15.25 -14.92 -6.36
C GLY A 252 -15.05 -13.46 -6.72
N HIS A 253 -14.14 -12.84 -6.01
CA HIS A 253 -13.96 -11.40 -6.00
C HIS A 253 -12.50 -10.98 -5.80
N ARG A 254 -12.10 -9.87 -6.43
CA ARG A 254 -10.93 -9.04 -6.04
C ARG A 254 -11.23 -7.56 -6.11
N LEU A 255 -10.60 -6.79 -5.22
CA LEU A 255 -10.50 -5.36 -5.32
C LEU A 255 -9.35 -5.01 -6.27
N SER A 256 -9.64 -4.16 -7.24
CA SER A 256 -8.66 -3.70 -8.21
C SER A 256 -8.67 -2.17 -8.33
N GLU A 257 -7.49 -1.55 -8.43
CA GLU A 257 -7.37 -0.16 -8.87
C GLU A 257 -7.56 -0.10 -10.38
N VAL A 258 -8.33 0.87 -10.86
CA VAL A 258 -8.65 1.08 -12.27
C VAL A 258 -7.79 2.20 -12.83
N ASP A 259 -6.99 1.87 -13.85
CA ASP A 259 -6.30 2.86 -14.66
C ASP A 259 -7.26 3.42 -15.71
N MET A 260 -7.87 4.55 -15.37
CA MET A 260 -8.82 5.28 -16.21
C MET A 260 -8.22 5.76 -17.54
N LEU A 261 -6.90 5.97 -17.59
CA LEU A 261 -6.21 6.51 -18.76
C LEU A 261 -5.93 5.41 -19.78
N ASN A 262 -5.41 4.28 -19.29
CA ASN A 262 -5.01 3.15 -20.12
C ASN A 262 -6.13 2.11 -20.30
N GLY A 263 -7.19 2.17 -19.51
CA GLY A 263 -8.30 1.23 -19.57
C GLY A 263 -7.92 -0.16 -19.04
N THR A 264 -7.07 -0.21 -18.03
CA THR A 264 -6.56 -1.44 -17.40
C THR A 264 -6.87 -1.44 -15.91
N TYR A 265 -6.55 -2.54 -15.22
CA TYR A 265 -6.71 -2.66 -13.78
C TYR A 265 -5.51 -3.37 -13.17
N THR A 266 -5.27 -3.12 -11.89
CA THR A 266 -4.27 -3.83 -11.08
C THR A 266 -4.93 -4.33 -9.82
N ASP A 267 -4.85 -5.64 -9.56
CA ASP A 267 -5.44 -6.26 -8.38
C ASP A 267 -4.63 -5.83 -7.13
N ILE A 268 -5.32 -5.31 -6.12
CA ILE A 268 -4.70 -4.79 -4.89
C ILE A 268 -5.11 -5.58 -3.63
N SER A 269 -6.00 -6.57 -3.78
CA SER A 269 -6.39 -7.51 -2.73
C SER A 269 -6.08 -8.97 -3.10
N PRO A 270 -6.05 -9.89 -2.12
CA PRO A 270 -6.13 -11.32 -2.40
C PRO A 270 -7.44 -11.68 -3.13
N TYR A 271 -7.45 -12.86 -3.76
CA TYR A 271 -8.67 -13.47 -4.26
C TYR A 271 -9.53 -13.94 -3.09
N ILE A 272 -10.82 -13.66 -3.17
CA ILE A 272 -11.81 -14.13 -2.22
C ILE A 272 -12.76 -15.06 -2.95
N ASP A 273 -12.85 -16.29 -2.47
CA ASP A 273 -13.76 -17.31 -2.99
C ASP A 273 -15.15 -17.18 -2.36
N ASP A 274 -16.17 -17.75 -3.01
CA ASP A 274 -17.55 -17.81 -2.52
C ASP A 274 -18.13 -16.43 -2.18
N VAL A 275 -17.82 -15.45 -3.03
CA VAL A 275 -18.40 -14.10 -2.98
C VAL A 275 -18.89 -13.75 -4.37
N SER A 276 -20.18 -13.47 -4.50
CA SER A 276 -20.82 -12.91 -5.69
C SER A 276 -20.98 -11.41 -5.50
N PRO A 277 -19.96 -10.59 -5.82
CA PRO A 277 -19.96 -9.20 -5.41
C PRO A 277 -20.97 -8.37 -6.21
N HIS A 278 -21.74 -7.54 -5.53
CA HIS A 278 -22.67 -6.60 -6.15
C HIS A 278 -22.57 -5.19 -5.56
N ALA A 279 -21.57 -4.94 -4.71
CA ALA A 279 -21.32 -3.60 -4.21
C ALA A 279 -19.82 -3.39 -4.00
N LEU A 280 -19.42 -2.13 -3.86
CA LEU A 280 -18.07 -1.77 -3.44
C LEU A 280 -18.10 -0.57 -2.51
N VAL A 281 -17.76 -0.79 -1.25
CA VAL A 281 -17.52 0.29 -0.28
C VAL A 281 -16.08 0.19 0.20
N ILE A 282 -15.28 1.23 -0.03
CA ILE A 282 -13.91 1.29 0.48
C ILE A 282 -13.96 2.08 1.79
N ASN A 283 -13.34 1.55 2.84
CA ASN A 283 -13.18 2.26 4.12
C ASN A 283 -11.78 2.80 4.28
N SER A 284 -10.77 2.02 3.86
CA SER A 284 -9.38 2.45 3.86
C SER A 284 -8.56 1.67 2.84
N LEU A 285 -7.56 2.34 2.28
CA LEU A 285 -6.55 1.73 1.40
C LEU A 285 -5.17 2.06 1.93
N PRO A 286 -4.20 1.13 1.85
CA PRO A 286 -2.82 1.43 2.16
C PRO A 286 -2.26 2.48 1.19
N GLU A 287 -1.67 3.54 1.73
CA GLU A 287 -1.16 4.66 0.92
C GLU A 287 -0.05 4.19 -0.03
N ALA A 288 -0.05 4.67 -1.27
CA ALA A 288 1.04 4.42 -2.21
C ALA A 288 2.26 5.23 -1.82
N TYR A 289 3.45 4.82 -2.26
CA TYR A 289 4.69 5.53 -1.96
C TYR A 289 5.70 5.41 -3.11
N ARG A 290 6.63 6.35 -3.17
CA ARG A 290 7.62 6.43 -4.25
C ARG A 290 8.89 7.19 -3.85
N TRP A 291 10.03 6.67 -4.28
CA TRP A 291 11.32 7.33 -4.31
C TRP A 291 11.48 8.23 -5.54
N THR A 292 12.06 9.40 -5.32
CA THR A 292 12.44 10.37 -6.35
C THR A 292 13.79 11.00 -6.03
N GLN A 293 14.42 11.61 -7.02
CA GLN A 293 15.58 12.46 -6.82
C GLN A 293 15.14 13.93 -6.90
N ASP A 294 15.43 14.69 -5.85
CA ASP A 294 15.20 16.14 -5.81
C ASP A 294 16.37 16.89 -6.48
N SER A 295 17.60 16.48 -6.19
CA SER A 295 18.81 17.10 -6.76
C SER A 295 20.01 16.14 -6.81
N GLY A 296 21.01 16.46 -7.63
CA GLY A 296 22.29 15.77 -7.69
C GLY A 296 23.11 16.14 -8.92
N PRO A 297 24.40 15.76 -9.00
CA PRO A 297 25.28 16.08 -10.12
C PRO A 297 24.91 15.36 -11.44
N ALA A 298 24.18 14.25 -11.36
CA ALA A 298 23.58 13.54 -12.50
C ALA A 298 22.25 12.90 -12.08
N THR A 299 21.50 12.30 -13.01
CA THR A 299 20.29 11.55 -12.70
C THR A 299 20.64 10.17 -12.12
N ALA A 300 20.25 9.90 -10.88
CA ALA A 300 20.35 8.59 -10.25
C ALA A 300 19.31 7.62 -10.84
N SER A 301 19.65 6.33 -10.89
CA SER A 301 18.77 5.27 -11.39
C SER A 301 18.29 4.37 -10.26
N PHE A 302 16.99 4.18 -10.12
CA PHE A 302 16.39 3.29 -9.12
C PHE A 302 16.03 1.95 -9.77
N SER A 303 16.29 0.82 -9.08
CA SER A 303 15.87 -0.50 -9.52
C SER A 303 14.34 -0.59 -9.66
N ASN A 304 13.64 -0.11 -8.64
CA ASN A 304 12.20 0.10 -8.62
C ASN A 304 11.87 1.23 -7.65
N PRO A 305 11.41 2.41 -8.11
CA PRO A 305 11.16 3.54 -7.24
C PRO A 305 9.94 3.35 -6.33
N THR A 306 9.10 2.33 -6.52
CA THR A 306 7.95 2.05 -5.65
C THR A 306 8.20 0.95 -4.63
N ASP A 307 9.45 0.47 -4.51
CA ASP A 307 9.85 -0.43 -3.42
C ASP A 307 10.44 0.38 -2.27
N LEU A 308 10.04 0.07 -1.03
CA LEU A 308 10.62 0.73 0.15
C LEU A 308 12.11 0.41 0.28
N ALA A 309 12.48 -0.84 0.00
CA ALA A 309 13.86 -1.28 -0.17
C ALA A 309 14.20 -1.28 -1.67
N ALA A 310 14.90 -0.23 -2.13
CA ALA A 310 15.25 -0.06 -3.53
C ALA A 310 16.76 0.10 -3.69
N THR A 311 17.34 -0.43 -4.76
CA THR A 311 18.74 -0.15 -5.10
C THR A 311 18.81 1.11 -5.95
N VAL A 312 19.72 2.02 -5.61
CA VAL A 312 19.99 3.24 -6.37
C VAL A 312 21.42 3.23 -6.90
N THR A 313 21.59 3.57 -8.17
CA THR A 313 22.89 3.70 -8.83
C THR A 313 23.15 5.16 -9.16
N PHE A 314 24.32 5.64 -8.77
CA PHE A 314 24.80 6.99 -9.02
C PHE A 314 25.81 6.99 -10.17
N PRO A 315 25.57 7.73 -11.27
CA PRO A 315 26.48 7.72 -12.41
C PRO A 315 27.81 8.44 -12.19
N VAL A 316 27.83 9.40 -11.25
CA VAL A 316 29.02 10.21 -10.93
C VAL A 316 29.07 10.45 -9.42
N ASP A 317 30.27 10.69 -8.92
CA ASP A 317 30.49 11.08 -7.53
C ASP A 317 29.88 12.46 -7.24
N GLY A 318 29.47 12.66 -5.99
CA GLY A 318 28.91 13.91 -5.50
C GLY A 318 27.72 13.71 -4.57
N THR A 319 27.01 14.80 -4.28
CA THR A 319 25.91 14.81 -3.31
C THR A 319 24.55 14.78 -4.02
N TYR A 320 23.72 13.83 -3.61
CA TYR A 320 22.36 13.60 -4.10
C TYR A 320 21.36 13.83 -2.98
N VAL A 321 20.21 14.43 -3.30
CA VAL A 321 19.06 14.52 -2.38
C VAL A 321 17.95 13.67 -2.97
N LEU A 322 17.58 12.63 -2.27
CA LEU A 322 16.50 11.71 -2.63
C LEU A 322 15.30 11.94 -1.72
N ARG A 323 14.10 11.69 -2.21
CA ARG A 323 12.85 11.90 -1.48
C ARG A 323 11.98 10.66 -1.53
N LEU A 324 11.54 10.19 -0.37
CA LEU A 324 10.45 9.24 -0.24
C LEU A 324 9.16 10.02 -0.02
N THR A 325 8.17 9.81 -0.89
CA THR A 325 6.84 10.42 -0.78
C THR A 325 5.82 9.31 -0.53
N VAL A 326 4.89 9.55 0.38
CA VAL A 326 3.69 8.73 0.59
C VAL A 326 2.46 9.54 0.19
N ASP A 327 1.60 8.94 -0.63
CA ASP A 327 0.42 9.55 -1.23
C ASP A 327 -0.73 9.63 -0.21
N ASN A 328 -0.57 10.53 0.75
CA ASN A 328 -1.65 10.93 1.65
C ASN A 328 -2.65 11.82 0.89
N TRP A 329 -3.94 11.60 1.11
CA TRP A 329 -5.01 12.47 0.59
C TRP A 329 -5.42 13.51 1.64
N PRO A 330 -5.57 14.81 1.29
CA PRO A 330 -5.33 15.40 -0.03
C PRO A 330 -3.88 15.80 -0.27
N THR A 331 -3.06 15.86 0.78
CA THR A 331 -1.67 16.34 0.72
C THR A 331 -0.70 15.21 1.01
N PRO A 332 0.19 14.85 0.05
CA PRO A 332 1.23 13.86 0.29
C PRO A 332 2.11 14.24 1.48
N ALA A 333 2.61 13.24 2.20
CA ALA A 333 3.70 13.43 3.14
C ALA A 333 5.00 12.95 2.50
N SER A 334 6.11 13.58 2.82
CA SER A 334 7.41 13.20 2.27
C SER A 334 8.52 13.52 3.25
N ASP A 335 9.64 12.83 3.09
CA ASP A 335 10.89 13.13 3.77
C ASP A 335 12.07 12.88 2.83
N THR A 336 13.20 13.52 3.11
CA THR A 336 14.39 13.54 2.24
C THR A 336 15.59 12.88 2.88
N LEU A 337 16.41 12.27 2.04
CA LEU A 337 17.68 11.63 2.38
C LEU A 337 18.80 12.25 1.53
N THR A 338 19.85 12.75 2.18
CA THR A 338 21.05 13.23 1.47
C THR A 338 22.09 12.12 1.41
N ILE A 339 22.62 11.83 0.23
CA ILE A 339 23.66 10.81 0.01
C ILE A 339 24.87 11.48 -0.62
N THR A 340 26.05 11.23 -0.07
CA THR A 340 27.32 11.64 -0.68
C THR A 340 28.06 10.41 -1.19
N VAL A 341 28.33 10.41 -2.50
CA VAL A 341 28.98 9.30 -3.22
C VAL A 341 30.40 9.69 -3.56
N GLY A 342 31.35 8.77 -3.37
CA GLY A 342 32.76 9.01 -3.69
C GLY A 342 33.43 10.01 -2.74
N VAL A 343 33.08 10.00 -1.45
CA VAL A 343 33.80 10.78 -0.44
C VAL A 343 35.20 10.19 -0.30
N ASP A 344 36.21 10.96 -0.68
CA ASP A 344 37.57 10.72 -0.26
C ASP A 344 37.66 10.98 1.26
N ALA A 345 37.72 9.91 2.04
CA ALA A 345 37.86 9.99 3.50
C ALA A 345 39.31 10.32 3.92
N CYS A 346 40.23 10.40 2.96
CA CYS A 346 41.60 10.86 3.12
C CYS A 346 41.92 11.94 2.08
N PRO A 347 41.22 13.10 2.09
CA PRO A 347 41.29 14.10 1.01
C PRO A 347 42.68 14.72 0.80
N ASP A 348 43.57 14.59 1.80
CA ASP A 348 44.95 15.07 1.74
C ASP A 348 45.97 13.96 1.36
N ASP A 349 45.52 12.72 1.14
CA ASP A 349 46.36 11.58 0.74
C ASP A 349 46.03 11.11 -0.68
N PRO A 350 46.85 11.44 -1.70
CA PRO A 350 46.56 11.07 -3.07
C PRO A 350 46.63 9.55 -3.35
N ASN A 351 47.16 8.76 -2.41
CA ASN A 351 47.30 7.31 -2.57
C ASN A 351 46.24 6.51 -1.79
N LYS A 352 45.36 7.18 -1.04
CA LYS A 352 44.38 6.54 -0.17
C LYS A 352 43.06 7.28 -0.24
N THR A 353 41.97 6.57 -0.47
CA THR A 353 40.61 7.15 -0.41
C THR A 353 39.87 6.77 0.86
N GLU A 354 40.42 5.85 1.65
CA GLU A 354 39.90 5.43 2.95
C GLU A 354 41.02 5.32 3.99
N PRO A 355 40.75 5.60 5.29
CA PRO A 355 41.79 5.59 6.33
C PRO A 355 42.48 4.23 6.52
N GLY A 356 41.82 3.11 6.31
CA GLY A 356 42.43 1.79 6.60
C GLY A 356 42.83 1.61 8.07
N ALA A 357 43.66 0.61 8.36
CA ALA A 357 44.13 0.28 9.72
C ALA A 357 45.23 1.23 10.22
N CYS A 358 45.99 1.84 9.31
CA CYS A 358 47.05 2.80 9.59
C CYS A 358 46.59 4.27 9.58
N GLY A 359 45.31 4.54 9.25
CA GLY A 359 44.83 5.90 9.03
C GLY A 359 45.28 6.50 7.69
N CYS A 360 44.89 7.76 7.45
CA CYS A 360 45.30 8.49 6.24
C CYS A 360 46.79 8.88 6.30
N GLY A 361 47.46 8.93 5.14
CA GLY A 361 48.87 9.33 5.02
C GLY A 361 49.87 8.20 5.28
N VAL A 362 49.40 7.02 5.70
CA VAL A 362 50.25 5.85 6.01
C VAL A 362 49.71 4.63 5.25
N PRO A 363 50.54 3.95 4.42
CA PRO A 363 50.14 2.72 3.74
C PRO A 363 49.81 1.58 4.71
N ASP A 364 48.78 0.79 4.43
CA ASP A 364 48.48 -0.47 5.13
C ASP A 364 49.34 -1.62 4.57
N THR A 365 50.64 -1.37 4.33
CA THR A 365 51.57 -2.41 3.90
C THR A 365 51.75 -3.40 5.04
N ASP A 366 51.68 -4.69 4.72
CA ASP A 366 51.98 -5.81 5.60
C ASP A 366 53.13 -6.56 4.91
N THR A 367 54.34 -6.34 5.39
CA THR A 367 55.57 -6.74 4.71
C THR A 367 55.85 -8.25 4.82
N ASP A 368 55.45 -8.90 5.91
CA ASP A 368 55.67 -10.33 6.14
C ASP A 368 54.42 -11.21 5.97
N GLY A 369 53.24 -10.59 5.86
CA GLY A 369 51.99 -11.26 5.51
C GLY A 369 51.29 -11.95 6.68
N ASP A 370 51.53 -11.51 7.92
CA ASP A 370 50.91 -12.10 9.11
C ASP A 370 49.51 -11.56 9.44
N GLY A 371 49.07 -10.55 8.69
CA GLY A 371 47.76 -9.91 8.82
C GLY A 371 47.76 -8.62 9.65
N THR A 372 48.90 -8.20 10.20
CA THR A 372 49.07 -6.92 10.90
C THR A 372 49.89 -5.96 10.03
N PRO A 373 49.34 -4.80 9.62
CA PRO A 373 50.09 -3.82 8.85
C PRO A 373 51.30 -3.28 9.60
N ASP A 374 52.39 -2.97 8.89
CA ASP A 374 53.69 -2.51 9.39
C ASP A 374 53.58 -1.33 10.38
N CYS A 375 52.56 -0.47 10.22
CA CYS A 375 52.32 0.67 11.10
C CYS A 375 51.86 0.28 12.52
N ASN A 376 51.28 -0.91 12.65
CA ASN A 376 50.72 -1.49 13.88
C ASN A 376 51.51 -2.74 14.32
N ASP A 377 52.61 -3.05 13.62
CA ASP A 377 53.48 -4.18 13.91
C ASP A 377 54.86 -3.70 14.39
N ALA A 378 55.26 -4.14 15.58
CA ALA A 378 56.59 -3.83 16.12
C ALA A 378 57.69 -4.77 15.60
N CYS A 379 57.33 -5.79 14.82
CA CYS A 379 58.21 -6.72 14.14
C CYS A 379 57.79 -6.96 12.66
N PRO A 380 57.76 -5.91 11.81
CA PRO A 380 57.16 -5.91 10.46
C PRO A 380 57.84 -6.80 9.40
N ASN A 381 58.77 -7.67 9.80
CA ASN A 381 59.44 -8.62 8.91
C ASN A 381 59.50 -10.04 9.53
N ASP A 382 58.81 -10.27 10.65
CA ASP A 382 58.74 -11.54 11.35
C ASP A 382 57.27 -12.00 11.47
N PRO A 383 56.79 -12.86 10.56
CA PRO A 383 55.39 -13.24 10.52
C PRO A 383 54.94 -14.14 11.69
N ALA A 384 55.85 -14.47 12.60
CA ALA A 384 55.55 -15.22 13.82
C ALA A 384 55.36 -14.30 15.04
N LYS A 385 55.67 -13.00 14.95
CA LYS A 385 55.70 -12.08 16.10
C LYS A 385 55.18 -10.70 15.72
N LEU A 386 54.23 -10.20 16.50
CA LEU A 386 53.75 -8.80 16.42
C LEU A 386 54.51 -7.82 17.34
N ALA A 387 55.38 -8.37 18.18
CA ALA A 387 56.17 -7.62 19.14
C ALA A 387 57.54 -8.29 19.36
N PRO A 388 58.60 -7.52 19.65
CA PRO A 388 59.96 -8.07 19.78
C PRO A 388 60.12 -9.15 20.84
N GLY A 389 59.28 -9.22 21.88
CA GLY A 389 59.49 -10.19 22.97
C GLY A 389 60.85 -10.01 23.65
N ASP A 390 61.34 -11.06 24.30
CA ASP A 390 62.60 -11.05 25.06
C ASP A 390 63.81 -11.34 24.16
N CYS A 391 63.61 -12.06 23.05
CA CYS A 391 64.63 -12.41 22.06
C CYS A 391 64.74 -11.40 20.90
N GLY A 392 63.88 -10.38 20.84
CA GLY A 392 63.75 -9.51 19.68
C GLY A 392 62.97 -10.15 18.52
N CYS A 393 62.78 -9.40 17.44
CA CYS A 393 62.15 -9.90 16.21
C CYS A 393 63.08 -10.89 15.48
N GLY A 394 62.49 -11.84 14.76
CA GLY A 394 63.16 -12.87 13.97
C GLY A 394 63.70 -14.05 14.79
N VAL A 395 63.52 -14.03 16.11
CA VAL A 395 63.97 -15.09 17.03
C VAL A 395 62.79 -15.48 17.94
N PRO A 396 62.40 -16.77 17.97
CA PRO A 396 61.35 -17.26 18.86
C PRO A 396 61.73 -17.10 20.34
N ASP A 397 60.78 -16.70 21.18
CA ASP A 397 60.92 -16.72 22.65
C ASP A 397 60.66 -18.12 23.23
N THR A 398 61.12 -19.17 22.53
CA THR A 398 61.01 -20.54 23.00
C THR A 398 61.80 -20.69 24.28
N ASP A 399 61.17 -21.26 25.31
CA ASP A 399 61.81 -21.70 26.56
C ASP A 399 61.71 -23.23 26.56
N THR A 400 62.79 -23.89 26.15
CA THR A 400 62.79 -25.33 25.86
C THR A 400 62.68 -26.18 27.13
N ASP A 401 63.20 -25.71 28.27
CA ASP A 401 63.18 -26.45 29.53
C ASP A 401 62.21 -25.91 30.59
N GLY A 402 61.59 -24.76 30.35
CA GLY A 402 60.51 -24.21 31.14
C GLY A 402 60.97 -23.49 32.41
N ASP A 403 62.20 -22.99 32.44
CA ASP A 403 62.77 -22.32 33.61
C ASP A 403 62.43 -20.82 33.71
N GLY A 404 61.81 -20.26 32.66
CA GLY A 404 61.41 -18.87 32.54
C GLY A 404 62.41 -17.97 31.81
N THR A 405 63.52 -18.50 31.31
CA THR A 405 64.48 -17.79 30.46
C THR A 405 64.41 -18.34 29.03
N PRO A 406 64.06 -17.52 28.03
CA PRO A 406 64.04 -17.97 26.64
C PRO A 406 65.42 -18.44 26.16
N ASP A 407 65.45 -19.44 25.29
CA ASP A 407 66.64 -20.12 24.76
C ASP A 407 67.70 -19.14 24.20
N CYS A 408 67.27 -17.98 23.66
CA CYS A 408 68.16 -16.95 23.13
C CYS A 408 68.99 -16.23 24.21
N ASN A 409 68.48 -16.22 25.45
CA ASN A 409 69.04 -15.57 26.62
C ASN A 409 69.55 -16.60 27.65
N ASP A 410 69.44 -17.90 27.35
CA ASP A 410 69.92 -19.00 28.18
C ASP A 410 71.16 -19.67 27.55
N ALA A 411 72.25 -19.76 28.32
CA ALA A 411 73.46 -20.46 27.89
C ALA A 411 73.41 -21.98 28.17
N CYS A 412 72.34 -22.48 28.80
CA CYS A 412 72.04 -23.89 29.01
C CYS A 412 70.57 -24.27 28.68
N PRO A 413 70.07 -24.08 27.42
CA PRO A 413 68.64 -24.13 27.04
C PRO A 413 67.87 -25.45 27.23
N ASN A 414 68.45 -26.46 27.88
CA ASN A 414 67.83 -27.77 28.10
C ASN A 414 68.02 -28.27 29.55
N ASP A 415 68.51 -27.43 30.45
CA ASP A 415 68.77 -27.73 31.86
C ASP A 415 68.10 -26.67 32.75
N PRO A 416 66.87 -26.91 33.25
CA PRO A 416 66.06 -25.89 33.93
C PRO A 416 66.59 -25.50 35.31
N ALA A 417 67.76 -26.02 35.70
CA ALA A 417 68.48 -25.66 36.91
C ALA A 417 69.66 -24.71 36.66
N LYS A 418 69.95 -24.32 35.40
CA LYS A 418 71.13 -23.52 35.05
C LYS A 418 70.87 -22.54 33.91
N LEU A 419 71.28 -21.30 34.13
CA LEU A 419 71.31 -20.25 33.09
C LEU A 419 72.69 -20.08 32.43
N ALA A 420 73.72 -20.77 32.95
CA ALA A 420 75.10 -20.65 32.48
C ALA A 420 75.91 -21.94 32.71
N PRO A 421 76.86 -22.25 31.80
CA PRO A 421 77.83 -23.32 32.03
C PRO A 421 78.66 -23.06 33.29
N GLY A 422 78.79 -24.10 34.12
CA GLY A 422 79.52 -24.07 35.40
C GLY A 422 81.02 -24.31 35.28
#